data_AF-A0A0F9U1B9-F1
#
_entry.id   AF-A0A0F9U1B9-F1
#
_cell.length_a   1.000
_cell.length_b   1.000
_cell.length_c   1.000
_cell.angle_alpha   90.00
_cell.angle_beta   90.00
_cell.angle_gamma   90.00
#
_symmetry.space_group_name_H-M   'P 1'
#
loop_
_entity.id
_entity.type
_entity.pdbx_description
1 polymer ?
#
loop_
_entity_poly.entity_id
_entity_poly.type
_entity_poly.pdbx_seq_one_letter_code
_entity_poly.pdbx_strand_id
1 'polypeptide(L)'
;MTVSVIEAPVSTIGDEANKVVINGVVWAMISGHRSRKTAVSAAERFLRETSAFNVRVARTHAPRGSGLGVWVVVIRLKRAE
;
A
#
# COMPACT_ATOMS: atom_id res chain seq x y z
N MET A 1 1.00 -13.97 -10.99
CA MET A 1 1.49 -13.01 -9.96
C MET A 1 0.43 -12.90 -8.88
N THR A 2 0.81 -12.90 -7.60
CA THR A 2 -0.13 -12.96 -6.48
C THR A 2 -0.14 -11.62 -5.73
N VAL A 3 -1.33 -11.06 -5.45
CA VAL A 3 -1.50 -9.89 -4.58
C VAL A 3 -1.60 -10.35 -3.13
N SER A 4 -0.78 -9.79 -2.24
CA SER A 4 -0.93 -10.01 -0.80
C SER A 4 -1.72 -8.90 -0.14
N VAL A 5 -2.70 -9.24 0.69
CA VAL A 5 -3.49 -8.28 1.49
C VAL A 5 -2.99 -8.30 2.93
N ILE A 6 -2.73 -7.12 3.51
CA ILE A 6 -2.28 -6.93 4.88
C ILE A 6 -3.33 -6.08 5.60
N GLU A 7 -4.07 -6.70 6.51
CA GLU A 7 -5.24 -6.09 7.14
C GLU A 7 -4.91 -5.22 8.36
N ALA A 8 -3.73 -5.39 8.95
CA ALA A 8 -3.24 -4.62 10.09
C ALA A 8 -1.99 -3.82 9.71
N PRO A 9 -2.03 -2.47 9.66
CA PRO A 9 -0.83 -1.69 9.41
C PRO A 9 0.09 -1.81 10.63
N VAL A 10 1.33 -2.25 10.39
CA VAL A 10 2.42 -1.91 11.31
C VAL A 10 2.64 -0.41 11.10
N SER A 11 2.28 0.35 12.12
CA SER A 11 2.46 1.80 12.22
C SER A 11 3.83 2.24 11.70
N THR A 12 3.87 3.09 10.66
CA THR A 12 3.98 4.55 10.76
C THR A 12 3.83 5.16 9.37
N ILE A 13 2.92 6.13 9.23
CA ILE A 13 3.02 7.14 8.17
C ILE A 13 4.12 8.10 8.66
N GLY A 14 5.38 7.79 8.35
CA GLY A 14 6.53 8.60 8.75
C GLY A 14 6.89 9.58 7.64
N ASP A 15 6.71 10.87 7.91
CA ASP A 15 7.28 12.10 7.32
C ASP A 15 7.39 12.31 5.80
N GLU A 16 6.96 11.36 4.96
CA GLU A 16 6.73 11.57 3.54
C GLU A 16 5.36 10.99 3.19
N ALA A 17 4.42 11.83 2.76
CA ALA A 17 2.98 11.52 2.58
C ALA A 17 2.64 10.27 1.73
N ASN A 18 3.63 9.64 1.10
CA ASN A 18 3.52 8.49 0.20
C ASN A 18 4.30 7.24 0.67
N LYS A 19 4.81 7.16 1.91
CA LYS A 19 5.55 5.99 2.41
C LYS A 19 4.83 5.28 3.57
N VAL A 20 4.94 3.95 3.58
CA VAL A 20 4.38 3.08 4.63
C VAL A 20 5.43 2.04 5.03
N VAL A 21 5.63 1.83 6.34
CA VAL A 21 6.49 0.75 6.84
C VAL A 21 5.64 -0.50 7.09
N ILE A 22 6.02 -1.64 6.53
CA ILE A 22 5.35 -2.92 6.75
C ILE A 22 6.41 -3.95 7.12
N ASN A 23 6.31 -4.52 8.32
CA ASN A 23 7.28 -5.48 8.87
C ASN A 23 8.73 -4.97 8.76
N GLY A 24 8.96 -3.69 9.11
CA GLY A 24 10.30 -3.06 9.05
C GLY A 24 10.82 -2.72 7.64
N VAL A 25 10.07 -3.03 6.59
CA VAL A 25 10.41 -2.67 5.20
C VAL A 25 9.65 -1.42 4.79
N VAL A 26 10.32 -0.49 4.09
CA VAL A 26 9.68 0.72 3.55
C VAL A 26 9.03 0.42 2.19
N TRP A 27 7.78 0.84 2.05
CA TRP A 27 6.98 0.70 0.84
C TRP A 27 6.51 2.07 0.37
N ALA A 28 6.40 2.24 -0.94
CA ALA A 28 5.78 3.42 -1.53
C ALA A 28 4.31 3.15 -1.82
N MET A 29 3.45 4.09 -1.42
CA MET A 29 2.04 4.13 -1.78
C MET A 29 1.92 4.61 -3.22
N ILE A 30 1.18 3.85 -4.03
CA ILE A 30 0.93 4.20 -5.44
C ILE A 30 -0.52 4.62 -5.69
N SER A 31 -1.47 4.19 -4.84
CA SER A 31 -2.87 4.62 -4.91
C SER A 31 -3.63 4.33 -3.61
N GLY A 32 -4.70 5.09 -3.37
CA GLY A 32 -5.63 4.91 -2.25
C GLY A 32 -7.08 4.72 -2.72
N HIS A 33 -7.82 3.86 -2.03
CA HIS A 33 -9.15 3.39 -2.40
C HIS A 33 -10.04 3.32 -1.17
N ARG A 34 -11.33 3.66 -1.33
CA ARG A 34 -12.31 3.60 -0.23
C ARG A 34 -12.73 2.17 0.12
N SER A 35 -12.52 1.21 -0.78
CA SER A 35 -12.93 -0.18 -0.60
C SER A 35 -11.77 -1.15 -0.84
N ARG A 36 -11.76 -2.26 -0.10
CA ARG A 36 -10.80 -3.36 -0.29
C ARG A 36 -10.85 -3.91 -1.70
N LYS A 37 -12.06 -4.15 -2.22
CA LYS A 37 -12.29 -4.76 -3.53
C LYS A 37 -11.67 -3.92 -4.64
N THR A 38 -11.86 -2.59 -4.59
CA THR A 38 -11.28 -1.67 -5.57
C THR A 38 -9.75 -1.67 -5.49
N ALA A 39 -9.18 -1.66 -4.28
CA ALA A 39 -7.72 -1.72 -4.10
C ALA A 39 -7.10 -3.01 -4.65
N VAL A 40 -7.74 -4.17 -4.42
CA VAL A 40 -7.27 -5.47 -4.94
C VAL A 40 -7.33 -5.48 -6.47
N SER A 41 -8.45 -5.06 -7.06
CA SER A 41 -8.59 -4.98 -8.52
C SER A 41 -7.55 -4.05 -9.15
N ALA A 42 -7.27 -2.90 -8.52
CA ALA A 42 -6.23 -1.97 -8.96
C ALA A 42 -4.83 -2.57 -8.84
N ALA A 43 -4.52 -3.28 -7.74
CA ALA A 43 -3.24 -3.96 -7.55
C ALA A 43 -3.01 -5.06 -8.61
N GLU A 44 -4.03 -5.86 -8.92
CA GLU A 44 -3.97 -6.88 -9.97
C GLU A 44 -3.74 -6.27 -11.36
N ARG A 45 -4.41 -5.15 -11.65
CA ARG A 45 -4.19 -4.40 -12.90
C ARG A 45 -2.76 -3.88 -12.98
N PHE A 46 -2.28 -3.27 -11.89
CA PHE A 46 -0.91 -2.75 -11.81
C PHE A 46 0.15 -3.84 -12.03
N LEU A 47 -0.04 -5.03 -11.44
CA LEU A 47 0.84 -6.19 -11.67
C LEU A 47 0.92 -6.58 -13.15
N ARG A 48 -0.20 -6.54 -13.88
CA ARG A 48 -0.25 -6.86 -15.31
C ARG A 48 0.46 -5.81 -16.17
N GLU A 49 0.39 -4.53 -15.79
CA GLU A 49 0.88 -3.42 -16.61
C GLU A 49 2.36 -3.07 -16.38
N THR A 50 2.91 -3.32 -15.19
CA THR A 50 4.21 -2.74 -14.78
C THR A 50 5.32 -3.75 -14.51
N SER A 51 5.06 -5.06 -14.60
CA SER A 51 6.01 -6.12 -14.22
C SER A 51 6.54 -6.00 -12.78
N ALA A 52 5.83 -5.27 -11.90
CA ALA A 52 6.19 -5.17 -10.49
C ALA A 52 6.09 -6.55 -9.80
N PHE A 53 7.08 -6.89 -8.98
CA PHE A 53 7.19 -8.20 -8.34
C PHE A 53 6.75 -8.23 -6.87
N ASN A 54 6.46 -7.06 -6.28
CA ASN A 54 6.10 -6.92 -4.87
C ASN A 54 5.00 -5.87 -4.68
N VAL A 55 3.77 -6.21 -5.06
CA VAL A 55 2.58 -5.37 -4.86
C VAL A 55 1.79 -5.90 -3.68
N ARG A 56 1.43 -5.02 -2.75
CA ARG A 56 0.60 -5.37 -1.59
C ARG A 56 -0.54 -4.39 -1.45
N VAL A 57 -1.62 -4.86 -0.83
CA VAL A 57 -2.75 -4.02 -0.43
C VAL A 57 -2.75 -3.93 1.08
N ALA A 58 -2.77 -2.71 1.63
CA ALA A 58 -2.79 -2.47 3.06
C ALA A 58 -3.95 -1.56 3.46
N ARG A 59 -4.47 -1.72 4.67
CA ARG A 59 -5.41 -0.76 5.26
C ARG A 59 -4.61 0.28 6.04
N THR A 60 -4.85 1.56 5.77
CA THR A 60 -4.24 2.68 6.50
C THR A 60 -5.32 3.62 7.05
N HIS A 61 -4.98 4.36 8.10
CA HIS A 61 -5.77 5.51 8.51
C HIS A 61 -5.38 6.69 7.62
N ALA A 62 -6.36 7.45 7.14
CA ALA A 62 -6.07 8.73 6.50
C ALA A 62 -5.45 9.71 7.53
N PRO A 63 -4.66 10.70 7.09
CA PRO A 63 -4.07 11.70 7.98
C PRO A 63 -5.16 12.34 8.86
N ARG A 64 -4.79 12.65 10.12
CA ARG A 64 -5.67 13.07 11.23
C ARG A 64 -6.93 13.84 10.79
N GLY A 65 -8.10 13.36 11.24
CA GLY A 65 -9.38 14.09 11.17
C GLY A 65 -10.45 13.48 10.28
N SER A 66 -10.10 12.57 9.37
CA SER A 66 -11.06 12.01 8.40
C SER A 66 -11.83 10.77 8.85
N GLY A 67 -11.46 10.14 9.99
CA GLY A 67 -12.19 9.02 10.62
C GLY A 67 -12.33 7.72 9.80
N LEU A 68 -11.99 7.74 8.52
CA LEU A 68 -12.19 6.65 7.57
C LEU A 68 -10.85 5.97 7.26
N GLY A 69 -10.85 4.63 7.34
CA GLY A 69 -9.74 3.82 6.85
C GLY A 69 -9.74 3.76 5.33
N VAL A 70 -8.57 3.97 4.72
CA VAL A 70 -8.35 3.89 3.26
C VAL A 70 -7.56 2.62 2.97
N TRP A 71 -7.91 1.94 1.88
CA TRP A 71 -7.15 0.80 1.35
C TRP A 71 -6.12 1.31 0.35
N VAL A 72 -4.86 1.03 0.55
CA VAL A 72 -3.77 1.52 -0.28
C VAL A 72 -3.09 0.39 -1.01
N VAL A 73 -2.72 0.64 -2.26
CA VAL A 73 -1.80 -0.22 -3.01
C VAL A 73 -0.40 0.29 -2.77
N VAL A 74 0.51 -0.61 -2.38
CA VAL A 74 1.89 -0.28 -2.04
C VAL A 74 2.87 -1.18 -2.78
N ILE A 75 4.04 -0.65 -3.08
CA ILE A 75 5.15 -1.37 -3.73
C ILE A 75 6.40 -1.34 -2.87
N ARG A 76 7.15 -2.45 -2.87
CA ARG A 76 8.40 -2.52 -2.11
C ARG A 76 9.41 -1.61 -2.77
N LEU A 77 9.94 -0.65 -2.02
CA LEU A 77 11.11 0.08 -2.48
C LEU A 77 12.32 -0.85 -2.37
N LYS A 78 13.11 -0.99 -3.45
CA LYS A 78 14.47 -1.52 -3.29
C LYS A 78 15.19 -0.55 -2.35
N ARG A 79 15.87 -1.07 -1.33
CA ARG A 79 16.80 -0.25 -0.55
C ARG A 79 17.82 0.26 -1.57
N ALA A 80 17.99 1.58 -1.67
CA ALA A 80 19.12 2.13 -2.42
C ALA A 80 20.38 1.55 -1.77
N GLU A 81 21.22 0.89 -2.56
CA GLU A 81 22.54 0.41 -2.13
C GLU A 81 23.46 1.60 -1.85
#